data_AF-A0A7T0FZ10-F1
#
_entry.id   AF-A0A7T0FZ10-F1
#
_cell.length_a   1.000
_cell.length_b   1.000
_cell.length_c   1.000
_cell.angle_alpha   90.00
_cell.angle_beta   90.00
_cell.angle_gamma   90.00
#
_symmetry.space_group_name_H-M   'P 1'
#
loop_
_entity.id
_entity.type
_entity.pdbx_description
1 polymer ?
#
loop_
_entity_poly.entity_id
_entity_poly.type
_entity_poly.pdbx_seq_one_letter_code
_entity_poly.pdbx_strand_id
1 'polypeptide(L)'
;MEIIFENLKQQKNCYQQLLIHLGEQQEAVANQDDEGLMNAIKKKNEYVQALHKLEQEMNTRLDQMGDSEREKVARETETLRGEIVLSIEKLIAGEEESRKAIAQQRDELEDQIKQFKKTKNLFKGYQDPSSSKGGGFKGNA
;
A
#
# COMPACT_ATOMS: atom_id res chain seq x y z
N MET A 1 18.55 -5.57 -30.61
CA MET A 1 19.26 -5.16 -29.38
C MET A 1 18.86 -3.78 -28.84
N GLU A 2 19.05 -2.66 -29.56
CA GLU A 2 18.81 -1.30 -29.02
C GLU A 2 17.44 -1.10 -28.35
N ILE A 3 16.38 -1.71 -28.89
CA ILE A 3 15.03 -1.52 -28.38
C ILE A 3 14.77 -2.26 -27.06
N ILE A 4 15.45 -3.39 -26.80
CA ILE A 4 15.37 -4.06 -25.49
C ILE A 4 16.03 -3.18 -24.43
N PHE A 5 17.18 -2.61 -24.76
CA PHE A 5 17.90 -1.72 -23.86
C PHE A 5 17.09 -0.46 -23.54
N GLU A 6 16.42 0.11 -24.54
CA GLU A 6 15.52 1.25 -24.36
C GLU A 6 14.30 0.89 -23.50
N ASN A 7 13.66 -0.26 -23.74
CA ASN A 7 12.58 -0.76 -22.88
C ASN A 7 13.01 -0.89 -21.42
N LEU A 8 14.17 -1.47 -21.16
CA LEU A 8 14.68 -1.61 -19.79
C LEU A 8 14.99 -0.26 -19.13
N LYS A 9 15.49 0.72 -19.89
CA LYS A 9 15.68 2.09 -19.37
C LYS A 9 14.34 2.73 -18.98
N GLN A 10 13.32 2.55 -19.82
CA GLN A 10 11.98 3.05 -19.53
C GLN A 10 11.38 2.36 -18.31
N GLN A 11 11.54 1.03 -18.19
CA GLN A 11 11.13 0.28 -17.01
C GLN A 11 11.83 0.80 -15.74
N LYS A 12 13.16 0.99 -15.79
CA LYS A 12 13.91 1.58 -14.67
C LYS A 12 13.35 2.94 -14.27
N ASN A 13 13.08 3.82 -15.23
CA ASN A 13 12.48 5.12 -14.93
C ASN A 13 11.09 4.96 -14.28
N CYS A 14 10.22 4.09 -14.81
CA CYS A 14 8.92 3.82 -14.19
C CYS A 14 9.07 3.34 -12.73
N TYR A 15 10.01 2.44 -12.44
CA TYR A 15 10.26 2.01 -11.07
C TYR A 15 10.80 3.12 -10.17
N GLN A 16 11.62 4.03 -10.70
CA GLN A 16 12.06 5.21 -9.95
C GLN A 16 10.89 6.17 -9.65
N GLN A 17 9.97 6.38 -10.60
CA GLN A 17 8.76 7.18 -10.35
C GLN A 17 7.84 6.51 -9.33
N LEU A 18 7.68 5.19 -9.41
CA LEU A 18 6.93 4.44 -8.40
C LEU A 18 7.53 4.62 -6.99
N LEU A 19 8.85 4.64 -6.85
CA LEU A 19 9.51 4.88 -5.57
C LEU A 19 9.24 6.29 -5.03
N ILE A 20 9.19 7.30 -5.90
CA ILE A 20 8.82 8.67 -5.52
C ILE A 20 7.38 8.70 -4.98
N HIS A 21 6.44 8.10 -5.71
CA HIS A 21 5.04 8.06 -5.29
C HIS A 21 4.77 7.15 -4.10
N LEU A 22 5.64 6.15 -3.85
CA LEU A 22 5.63 5.39 -2.60
C LEU A 22 5.97 6.31 -1.41
N GLY A 23 6.95 7.20 -1.56
CA GLY A 23 7.25 8.22 -0.54
C GLY A 23 6.06 9.14 -0.28
N GLU A 24 5.40 9.63 -1.35
CA GLU A 24 4.17 10.42 -1.23
C GLU A 24 3.06 9.65 -0.48
N GLN A 25 2.87 8.36 -0.77
CA GLN A 25 1.93 7.50 -0.05
C GLN A 25 2.29 7.39 1.43
N GLN A 26 3.56 7.12 1.75
CA GLN A 26 4.00 6.96 3.13
C GLN A 26 3.78 8.24 3.94
N GLU A 27 4.05 9.41 3.35
CA GLU A 27 3.76 10.71 3.95
C GLU A 27 2.26 10.92 4.16
N ALA A 28 1.43 10.62 3.16
CA ALA A 28 -0.02 10.74 3.28
C ALA A 28 -0.60 9.84 4.39
N VAL A 29 -0.11 8.59 4.50
CA VAL A 29 -0.50 7.68 5.58
C VAL A 29 -0.11 8.25 6.94
N ALA A 30 1.11 8.77 7.09
CA ALA A 30 1.57 9.37 8.35
C ALA A 30 0.72 10.58 8.76
N ASN A 31 0.28 11.37 7.79
CA ASN A 31 -0.52 12.58 8.01
C ASN A 31 -2.04 12.32 8.06
N GLN A 32 -2.49 11.08 7.91
CA GLN A 32 -3.92 10.71 7.76
C GLN A 32 -4.61 11.52 6.64
N ASP A 33 -3.88 11.79 5.57
CA ASP A 33 -4.35 12.51 4.39
C ASP A 33 -4.92 11.52 3.36
N ASP A 34 -6.22 11.26 3.47
CA ASP A 34 -6.93 10.34 2.57
C ASP A 34 -6.89 10.81 1.10
N GLU A 35 -6.94 12.12 0.85
CA GLU A 35 -6.90 12.66 -0.51
C GLU A 35 -5.50 12.50 -1.12
N GLY A 36 -4.46 12.82 -0.35
CA GLY A 36 -3.06 12.58 -0.71
C GLY A 36 -2.79 11.10 -1.00
N LEU A 37 -3.32 10.21 -0.16
CA LEU A 37 -3.19 8.75 -0.33
C LEU A 37 -3.83 8.29 -1.65
N MET A 38 -5.06 8.71 -1.92
CA MET A 38 -5.77 8.36 -3.15
C MET A 38 -5.08 8.90 -4.41
N ASN A 39 -4.53 10.12 -4.33
CA ASN A 39 -3.76 10.71 -5.42
C ASN A 39 -2.46 9.93 -5.69
N ALA A 40 -1.71 9.56 -4.66
CA ALA A 40 -0.50 8.76 -4.80
C ALA A 40 -0.80 7.39 -5.43
N ILE A 41 -1.86 6.70 -4.99
CA ILE A 41 -2.30 5.42 -5.56
C ILE A 41 -2.65 5.57 -7.04
N LYS A 42 -3.38 6.64 -7.41
CA LYS A 42 -3.76 6.88 -8.81
C LYS A 42 -2.54 7.06 -9.71
N LYS A 43 -1.57 7.90 -9.30
CA LYS A 43 -0.33 8.10 -10.06
C LYS A 43 0.44 6.79 -10.22
N LYS A 44 0.57 5.97 -9.16
CA LYS A 44 1.24 4.67 -9.23
C LYS A 44 0.58 3.72 -10.24
N ASN A 45 -0.75 3.69 -10.30
CA ASN A 45 -1.47 2.84 -11.25
C ASN A 45 -1.13 3.17 -12.71
N GLU A 46 -0.90 4.43 -13.05
CA GLU A 46 -0.49 4.84 -14.40
C GLU A 46 0.88 4.23 -14.77
N TYR A 47 1.84 4.25 -13.84
CA TYR A 47 3.16 3.65 -14.05
C TYR A 47 3.13 2.12 -14.09
N VAL A 48 2.28 1.46 -13.27
CA VAL A 48 2.10 0.01 -13.32
C VAL A 48 1.53 -0.42 -14.67
N GLN A 49 0.57 0.32 -15.22
CA GLN A 49 0.03 0.06 -16.56
C GLN A 49 1.10 0.26 -17.65
N ALA A 50 1.92 1.31 -17.54
CA ALA A 50 3.04 1.53 -18.45
C ALA A 50 4.06 0.37 -18.40
N LEU A 51 4.40 -0.10 -17.20
CA LEU A 51 5.29 -1.25 -17.00
C LEU A 51 4.75 -2.53 -17.66
N HIS A 52 3.46 -2.84 -17.50
CA HIS A 52 2.84 -3.99 -18.15
C HIS A 52 2.96 -3.92 -19.67
N LYS A 53 2.77 -2.74 -20.26
CA LYS A 53 2.92 -2.55 -21.71
C LYS A 53 4.37 -2.78 -22.16
N LEU A 54 5.33 -2.19 -21.45
CA LEU A 54 6.77 -2.36 -21.74
C LEU A 54 7.19 -3.83 -21.62
N GLU A 55 6.67 -4.54 -20.62
CA GLU A 55 6.95 -5.96 -20.43
C GLU A 55 6.38 -6.82 -21.57
N GLN A 56 5.15 -6.56 -22.02
CA GLN A 56 4.56 -7.24 -23.18
C GLN A 56 5.36 -7.00 -24.46
N GLU A 57 5.77 -5.75 -24.72
CA GLU A 57 6.59 -5.41 -25.88
C GLU A 57 7.97 -6.07 -25.80
N MET A 58 8.57 -6.12 -24.61
CA MET A 58 9.87 -6.76 -24.40
C MET A 58 9.78 -8.27 -24.61
N ASN A 59 8.77 -8.93 -24.03
CA ASN A 59 8.57 -10.37 -24.16
C ASN A 59 8.33 -10.77 -25.63
N THR A 60 7.49 -10.02 -26.35
CA THR A 60 7.24 -10.26 -27.78
C THR A 60 8.53 -10.21 -28.60
N ARG A 61 9.42 -9.25 -28.28
CA ARG A 61 10.72 -9.12 -28.97
C ARG A 61 11.69 -10.22 -28.59
N LEU A 62 11.76 -10.59 -27.32
CA LEU A 62 12.59 -11.70 -26.87
C LEU A 62 12.13 -13.00 -27.54
N ASP A 63 10.83 -13.23 -27.68
CA ASP A 63 10.28 -14.41 -28.33
C ASP A 63 10.68 -14.55 -29.80
N GLN A 64 10.90 -13.43 -30.49
CA GLN A 64 11.37 -13.39 -31.88
C GLN A 64 12.88 -13.57 -32.02
N MET A 65 13.65 -13.47 -30.93
CA MET A 65 15.10 -13.64 -30.93
C MET A 65 15.50 -15.11 -30.82
N GLY A 66 16.54 -15.49 -31.54
CA GLY A 66 17.21 -16.78 -31.36
C GLY A 66 18.07 -16.82 -30.10
N ASP A 67 18.40 -18.02 -29.62
CA ASP A 67 19.06 -18.23 -28.32
C ASP A 67 20.38 -17.46 -28.14
N SER A 68 21.21 -17.43 -29.18
CA SER A 68 22.49 -16.70 -29.15
C SER A 68 22.29 -15.18 -28.99
N GLU A 69 21.25 -14.61 -29.61
CA GLU A 69 20.92 -13.19 -29.44
C GLU A 69 20.35 -12.92 -28.04
N ARG A 70 19.52 -13.82 -27.51
CA ARG A 70 19.00 -13.73 -26.14
C ARG A 70 20.12 -13.77 -25.11
N GLU A 71 21.09 -14.67 -25.25
CA GLU A 71 22.25 -14.74 -24.35
C GLU A 71 23.12 -13.48 -24.39
N LYS A 72 23.28 -12.89 -25.58
CA LYS A 72 24.01 -11.64 -25.74
C LYS A 72 23.28 -10.50 -25.02
N VAL A 73 21.96 -10.38 -25.26
CA VAL A 73 21.10 -9.39 -24.60
C VAL A 73 21.12 -9.57 -23.08
N ALA A 74 21.03 -10.80 -22.58
CA ALA A 74 21.06 -11.10 -21.14
C ALA A 74 22.35 -10.59 -20.47
N ARG A 75 23.50 -10.78 -21.13
CA ARG A 75 24.80 -10.28 -20.66
C ARG A 75 24.89 -8.76 -20.72
N GLU A 76 24.50 -8.15 -21.84
CA GLU A 76 24.60 -6.69 -22.03
C GLU A 76 23.65 -5.90 -21.12
N THR A 77 22.57 -6.52 -20.67
CA THR A 77 21.53 -5.86 -19.84
C THR A 77 21.63 -6.20 -18.36
N GLU A 78 22.59 -7.03 -17.95
CA GLU A 78 22.69 -7.58 -16.59
C GLU A 78 22.67 -6.50 -15.51
N THR A 79 23.52 -5.49 -15.63
CA THR A 79 23.60 -4.38 -14.67
C THR A 79 22.26 -3.64 -14.54
N LEU A 80 21.65 -3.29 -15.68
CA LEU A 80 20.41 -2.54 -15.70
C LEU A 80 19.24 -3.35 -15.10
N ARG A 81 19.19 -4.66 -15.39
CA ARG A 81 18.24 -5.57 -14.76
C ARG A 81 18.46 -5.68 -13.26
N GLY A 82 19.72 -5.72 -12.80
CA GLY A 82 20.05 -5.71 -11.38
C GLY A 82 19.52 -4.46 -10.66
N GLU A 83 19.71 -3.28 -11.25
CA GLU A 83 19.17 -2.03 -10.69
C GLU A 83 17.62 -2.02 -10.64
N ILE A 84 16.97 -2.58 -11.65
CA ILE A 84 15.51 -2.74 -11.68
C ILE A 84 15.06 -3.66 -10.54
N VAL A 85 15.70 -4.81 -10.37
CA VAL A 85 15.39 -5.76 -9.29
C VAL A 85 15.52 -5.08 -7.92
N LEU A 86 16.60 -4.33 -7.67
CA LEU A 86 16.77 -3.56 -6.43
C LEU A 86 15.67 -2.52 -6.22
N SER A 87 15.15 -1.92 -7.29
CA SER A 87 14.06 -0.95 -7.22
C SER A 87 12.73 -1.63 -6.88
N ILE A 88 12.49 -2.82 -7.43
CA ILE A 88 11.32 -3.65 -7.13
C ILE A 88 11.35 -4.10 -5.66
N GLU A 89 12.50 -4.58 -5.17
CA GLU A 89 12.65 -5.01 -3.78
C GLU A 89 12.34 -3.86 -2.80
N LYS A 90 12.83 -2.66 -3.09
CA LYS A 90 12.53 -1.45 -2.30
C LYS A 90 11.05 -1.09 -2.33
N LEU A 91 10.40 -1.19 -3.50
CA LEU A 91 8.96 -0.95 -3.63
C LEU A 91 8.15 -1.93 -2.79
N ILE A 92 8.44 -3.23 -2.89
CA ILE A 92 7.73 -4.26 -2.12
C ILE A 92 7.86 -3.98 -0.62
N ALA A 93 9.09 -3.73 -0.13
CA ALA A 93 9.32 -3.45 1.27
C ALA A 93 8.54 -2.21 1.77
N GLY A 94 8.53 -1.12 0.99
CA GLY A 94 7.81 0.09 1.37
C GLY A 94 6.29 -0.05 1.30
N GLU A 95 5.75 -0.80 0.33
CA GLU A 95 4.30 -1.10 0.28
C GLU A 95 3.86 -1.96 1.47
N GLU A 96 4.69 -2.94 1.88
CA GLU A 96 4.43 -3.72 3.09
C GLU A 96 4.43 -2.84 4.35
N GLU A 97 5.34 -1.87 4.44
CA GLU A 97 5.38 -0.90 5.52
C GLU A 97 4.13 -0.01 5.54
N SER A 98 3.73 0.57 4.40
CA SER A 98 2.49 1.33 4.29
C SER A 98 1.28 0.52 4.71
N ARG A 99 1.19 -0.75 4.27
CA ARG A 99 0.11 -1.66 4.66
C ARG A 99 0.05 -1.88 6.17
N LYS A 100 1.21 -2.06 6.82
CA LYS A 100 1.28 -2.22 8.28
C LYS A 100 0.83 -0.96 9.01
N ALA A 101 1.25 0.22 8.55
CA ALA A 101 0.86 1.50 9.13
C ALA A 101 -0.66 1.73 9.04
N ILE A 102 -1.26 1.49 7.87
CA ILE A 102 -2.72 1.60 7.68
C ILE A 102 -3.47 0.60 8.57
N ALA A 103 -2.98 -0.65 8.68
CA ALA A 103 -3.59 -1.66 9.54
C ALA A 103 -3.58 -1.26 11.01
N GLN A 104 -2.47 -0.66 11.49
CA GLN A 104 -2.39 -0.14 12.85
C GLN A 104 -3.38 1.00 13.09
N GLN A 105 -3.48 1.96 12.16
CA GLN A 105 -4.45 3.06 12.26
C GLN A 105 -5.89 2.56 12.32
N ARG A 106 -6.22 1.54 11.51
CA ARG A 106 -7.54 0.87 11.57
C ARG A 106 -7.80 0.30 12.97
N ASP A 107 -6.84 -0.41 13.54
CA ASP A 107 -7.02 -1.05 14.86
C ASP A 107 -7.22 -0.01 15.97
N GLU A 108 -6.49 1.10 15.92
CA GLU A 108 -6.66 2.24 16.84
C GLU A 108 -8.06 2.87 16.71
N LEU A 109 -8.56 3.08 15.50
CA LEU A 109 -9.91 3.59 15.25
C LEU A 109 -11.00 2.62 15.74
N GLU A 110 -10.82 1.31 15.52
CA GLU A 110 -11.75 0.30 16.02
C GLU A 110 -11.86 0.33 17.55
N ASP A 111 -10.74 0.50 18.25
CA ASP A 111 -10.72 0.60 19.70
C ASP A 111 -11.38 1.87 20.22
N GLN A 112 -11.18 3.01 19.56
CA GLN A 112 -11.91 4.25 19.85
C GLN A 112 -13.43 4.05 19.67
N ILE A 113 -13.86 3.41 18.58
CA ILE A 113 -15.28 3.11 18.33
C ILE A 113 -15.84 2.19 19.43
N LYS A 114 -15.09 1.17 19.86
CA LYS A 114 -15.51 0.29 20.98
C LYS A 114 -15.69 1.10 22.26
N GLN A 115 -14.79 2.03 22.57
CA GLN A 115 -14.93 2.91 23.73
C GLN A 115 -16.18 3.80 23.63
N PHE A 116 -16.40 4.45 22.48
CA PHE A 116 -17.62 5.27 22.29
C PHE A 116 -18.91 4.46 22.43
N LYS A 117 -18.94 3.22 21.92
CA LYS A 117 -20.09 2.32 22.10
C LYS A 117 -20.33 1.98 23.57
N LYS A 118 -19.27 1.70 24.34
CA LYS A 118 -19.36 1.47 25.80
C LYS A 118 -19.91 2.70 26.51
N THR A 119 -19.35 3.88 26.24
CA THR A 119 -19.78 5.16 26.83
C THR A 119 -21.24 5.46 26.51
N LYS A 120 -21.68 5.28 25.25
CA LYS A 120 -23.09 5.43 24.85
C LYS A 120 -24.03 4.52 25.65
N ASN A 121 -23.64 3.27 25.89
CA ASN A 121 -24.45 2.34 26.67
C ASN A 121 -24.55 2.74 28.15
N LEU A 122 -23.48 3.30 28.73
CA LEU A 122 -23.53 3.86 30.09
C LEU A 122 -24.56 5.01 30.20
N PHE A 123 -24.53 5.97 29.26
CA PHE A 123 -25.49 7.08 29.26
C PHE A 123 -26.95 6.65 29.06
N LYS A 124 -27.21 5.57 28.31
CA LYS A 124 -28.55 4.97 28.23
C LYS A 124 -29.01 4.37 29.56
N GLY A 125 -28.10 3.76 30.32
CA GLY A 125 -28.41 3.22 31.65
C GLY A 125 -28.82 4.29 32.67
N TYR A 126 -28.35 5.53 32.51
CA TYR A 126 -28.76 6.66 33.36
C TYR A 126 -30.12 7.27 32.96
N GLN A 127 -30.60 7.02 31.74
CA GLN A 127 -31.90 7.52 31.27
C GLN A 127 -33.07 6.57 31.56
N ASP A 128 -32.81 5.40 32.16
CA ASP A 128 -33.84 4.44 32.54
C ASP A 128 -34.11 4.52 34.06
N PRO A 129 -35.15 5.26 34.52
CA PRO A 129 -35.41 5.50 35.94
C PRO A 129 -35.94 4.25 36.67
N SER A 130 -36.00 3.10 35.99
CA SER A 130 -36.68 1.89 36.46
C SER A 130 -35.74 0.88 37.16
N SER A 131 -34.43 1.13 37.20
CA SER A 131 -33.45 0.19 37.77
C SER A 131 -33.04 0.45 39.23
N SER A 132 -33.50 1.54 39.86
CA SER A 132 -33.39 1.73 41.31
C SER A 132 -34.61 1.16 42.04
N LYS A 133 -34.83 -0.16 41.93
CA LYS A 133 -35.64 -0.85 42.95
C LYS A 133 -34.85 -0.86 44.25
N GLY A 134 -35.08 0.20 45.03
CA GLY A 134 -34.61 0.33 46.40
C GLY A 134 -34.87 -0.95 47.18
N GLY A 135 -33.77 -1.52 47.69
CA GLY A 135 -33.84 -2.57 48.68
C GLY A 135 -34.67 -2.07 49.86
N GLY A 136 -35.75 -2.80 50.16
CA GLY A 136 -36.57 -2.55 51.33
C GLY A 136 -35.71 -2.67 52.58
N PHE A 137 -35.45 -1.52 53.23
CA PHE A 137 -34.92 -1.48 54.58
C PHE A 137 -36.06 -1.88 55.52
N LYS A 138 -36.17 -3.18 55.83
CA LYS A 138 -36.91 -3.64 57.02
C LYS A 138 -36.01 -3.44 58.23
N GLY A 139 -36.09 -2.27 58.85
CA GLY A 139 -35.61 -2.07 60.21
C GLY A 139 -36.60 -2.73 61.17
N ASN A 140 -36.17 -3.82 61.81
CA ASN A 140 -36.82 -4.39 62.98
C ASN A 140 -36.03 -3.95 64.22
N ALA A 141 -36.77 -3.66 65.29
CA ALA A 141 -36.40 -3.27 66.65
C ALA A 141 -36.46 -1.76 66.93
#